data_AF-A0A7C7D208-F1
#
_entry.id   AF-A0A7C7D208-F1
#
_cell.length_a   1.000
_cell.length_b   1.000
_cell.length_c   1.000
_cell.angle_alpha   90.00
_cell.angle_beta   90.00
_cell.angle_gamma   90.00
#
_symmetry.space_group_name_H-M   'P 1'
#
loop_
_entity.id
_entity.type
_entity.pdbx_description
1 polymer ?
#
loop_
_entity_poly.entity_id
_entity_poly.type
_entity_poly.pdbx_seq_one_letter_code
_entity_poly.pdbx_strand_id
1 'polypeptide(L)'
;MKEKKDIMIILVMVVLAIIPEGSFAQKKGKYGATPEDSIKCVENLSLYIEFYKQKNYNDAIIGWRWVFNNCPKSSKKMYADGASMYKKFAKKEKDPIKKGNLIDTLMIIYDQRIENFGQEGFVLGMKGEAYMQFRKEGVDEAYKVLKNSVSLQGDKSKA
;
A
#
# COMPACT_ATOMS: atom_id res chain seq x y z
N MET A 1 -10.41 56.02 33.23
CA MET A 1 -11.38 55.41 32.29
C MET A 1 -10.69 54.85 31.04
N LYS A 2 -9.66 55.53 30.51
CA LYS A 2 -8.80 55.07 29.42
C LYS A 2 -7.98 53.82 29.78
N GLU A 3 -7.30 53.81 30.94
CA GLU A 3 -6.54 52.64 31.42
C GLU A 3 -7.38 51.37 31.59
N LYS A 4 -8.61 51.48 32.10
CA LYS A 4 -9.50 50.31 32.26
C LYS A 4 -9.92 49.72 30.90
N LYS A 5 -10.03 50.57 29.87
CA LYS A 5 -10.36 50.16 28.50
C LYS A 5 -9.15 49.50 27.83
N ASP A 6 -7.95 50.04 28.06
CA ASP A 6 -6.70 49.49 27.52
C ASP A 6 -6.34 48.13 28.18
N ILE A 7 -6.52 47.99 29.50
CA ILE A 7 -6.36 46.72 30.23
C ILE A 7 -7.38 45.68 29.75
N MET A 8 -8.63 46.09 29.51
CA MET A 8 -9.68 45.19 29.01
C MET A 8 -9.44 44.76 27.55
N ILE A 9 -8.86 45.62 26.71
CA ILE A 9 -8.47 45.28 25.33
C ILE A 9 -7.28 44.31 25.32
N ILE A 10 -6.29 44.50 26.20
CA ILE A 10 -5.14 43.60 26.33
C ILE A 10 -5.60 42.22 26.85
N LEU A 11 -6.51 42.17 27.82
CA LEU A 11 -7.10 40.92 28.33
C LEU A 11 -7.89 40.16 27.25
N VAL A 12 -8.62 40.85 26.38
CA VAL A 12 -9.35 40.23 25.26
C VAL A 12 -8.39 39.67 24.19
N MET A 13 -7.27 40.34 23.91
CA MET A 13 -6.27 39.85 22.93
C MET A 13 -5.47 38.63 23.41
N VAL A 14 -5.21 38.50 24.72
CA VAL A 14 -4.49 37.33 25.28
C VAL A 14 -5.36 36.06 25.28
N VAL A 15 -6.68 36.19 25.42
CA VAL A 15 -7.62 35.06 25.42
C VAL A 15 -7.79 34.44 24.02
N LEU A 16 -7.55 35.20 22.94
CA LEU A 16 -7.61 34.72 21.56
C LEU A 16 -6.36 33.92 21.10
N ALA A 17 -5.31 33.88 21.91
CA ALA A 17 -4.04 33.22 21.55
C ALA A 17 -3.96 31.74 21.97
N ILE A 18 -5.01 31.18 22.61
CA ILE A 18 -5.06 29.76 23.00
C ILE A 18 -6.06 29.03 22.10
N ILE A 19 -5.76 28.96 20.80
CA ILE A 19 -6.36 27.94 19.96
C ILE A 19 -5.43 26.73 20.09
N PRO A 20 -5.88 25.60 20.66
CA PRO A 20 -5.13 24.37 20.55
C PRO A 20 -5.01 24.07 19.06
N GLU A 21 -3.79 24.09 18.53
CA GLU A 21 -3.49 23.50 17.22
C GLU A 21 -3.77 22.00 17.34
N GLY A 22 -5.05 21.65 17.18
CA GLY A 22 -5.48 20.26 17.11
C GLY A 22 -4.68 19.62 15.99
N SER A 23 -3.81 18.68 16.34
CA SER A 23 -3.07 17.89 15.37
C SER A 23 -4.09 17.19 14.48
N PHE A 24 -4.34 17.75 13.29
CA PHE A 24 -5.13 17.12 12.26
C PHE A 24 -4.31 15.95 11.70
N ALA A 25 -4.27 14.85 12.44
CA ALA A 25 -4.07 13.55 11.83
C ALA A 25 -5.32 13.25 11.00
N GLN A 26 -5.49 13.91 9.84
CA GLN A 26 -6.53 13.57 8.89
C GLN A 26 -6.27 12.11 8.49
N LYS A 27 -7.14 11.20 8.90
CA LYS A 27 -7.11 9.81 8.43
C LYS A 27 -7.06 9.88 6.90
N LYS A 28 -5.91 9.50 6.31
CA LYS A 28 -5.75 9.44 4.85
C LYS A 28 -6.95 8.68 4.27
N GLY A 29 -7.73 9.39 3.46
CA GLY A 29 -8.87 8.82 2.76
C GLY A 29 -8.41 7.76 1.77
N LYS A 30 -9.37 7.07 1.16
CA LYS A 30 -9.11 6.00 0.18
C LYS A 30 -8.15 6.43 -0.95
N TYR A 31 -8.20 7.70 -1.35
CA TYR A 31 -7.44 8.25 -2.46
C TYR A 31 -6.34 9.24 -2.06
N GLY A 32 -6.11 9.50 -0.77
CA GLY A 32 -5.12 10.50 -0.33
C GLY A 32 -5.58 11.29 0.90
N ALA A 33 -4.72 12.18 1.41
CA ALA A 33 -5.07 13.08 2.51
C ALA A 33 -5.80 14.33 2.02
N THR A 34 -5.38 14.87 0.87
CA THR A 34 -5.88 16.12 0.31
C THR A 34 -6.62 15.90 -1.03
N PRO A 35 -7.38 16.90 -1.52
CA PRO A 35 -7.95 16.88 -2.87
C PRO A 35 -6.89 16.67 -3.96
N GLU A 36 -5.72 17.31 -3.83
CA GLU A 36 -4.61 17.18 -4.77
C GLU A 36 -4.03 15.76 -4.77
N ASP A 37 -3.89 15.13 -3.60
CA ASP A 37 -3.50 13.72 -3.49
C ASP A 37 -4.52 12.82 -4.19
N SER A 38 -5.80 13.11 -3.99
CA SER A 38 -6.91 12.35 -4.59
C SER A 38 -6.88 12.41 -6.11
N ILE A 39 -6.66 13.59 -6.70
CA ILE A 39 -6.53 13.77 -8.15
C ILE A 39 -5.37 12.92 -8.66
N LYS A 40 -4.18 13.06 -8.07
CA LYS A 40 -2.99 12.30 -8.49
C LYS A 40 -3.19 10.80 -8.36
N CYS A 41 -3.86 10.34 -7.30
CA CYS A 41 -4.18 8.92 -7.14
C CYS A 41 -5.08 8.42 -8.25
N VAL A 42 -6.17 9.13 -8.56
CA VAL A 42 -7.10 8.74 -9.62
C VAL A 42 -6.42 8.75 -11.00
N GLU A 43 -5.59 9.75 -11.28
CA GLU A 43 -4.82 9.84 -12.53
C GLU A 43 -3.87 8.65 -12.69
N ASN A 44 -3.00 8.39 -11.70
CA ASN A 44 -2.06 7.28 -11.77
C ASN A 44 -2.76 5.92 -11.78
N LEU A 45 -3.88 5.78 -11.06
CA LEU A 45 -4.73 4.58 -11.08
C LEU A 45 -5.25 4.33 -12.50
N SER A 46 -5.80 5.36 -13.14
CA SER A 46 -6.40 5.26 -14.48
C SER A 46 -5.34 4.91 -15.53
N LEU A 47 -4.21 5.61 -15.50
CA LEU A 47 -3.11 5.40 -16.44
C LEU A 47 -2.52 3.99 -16.32
N TYR A 48 -2.20 3.53 -15.11
CA TYR A 48 -1.61 2.19 -14.97
C TYR A 48 -2.59 1.12 -15.43
N ILE A 49 -3.89 1.27 -15.12
CA ILE A 49 -4.91 0.27 -15.50
C ILE A 49 -4.95 0.11 -17.02
N GLU A 50 -4.89 1.23 -17.75
CA GLU A 50 -4.92 1.21 -19.20
C GLU A 50 -3.70 0.49 -19.78
N PHE A 51 -2.49 0.88 -19.35
CA PHE A 51 -1.27 0.18 -19.76
C PHE A 51 -1.27 -1.30 -19.36
N TYR A 52 -1.78 -1.63 -18.18
CA TYR A 52 -1.87 -3.01 -17.70
C TYR A 52 -2.80 -3.86 -18.57
N LYS A 53 -3.96 -3.32 -18.97
CA LYS A 53 -4.91 -4.00 -19.89
C LYS A 53 -4.27 -4.30 -21.24
N GLN A 54 -3.47 -3.37 -21.75
CA GLN A 54 -2.70 -3.52 -22.97
C GLN A 54 -1.46 -4.44 -22.80
N LYS A 55 -1.23 -4.98 -21.59
CA LYS A 55 -0.06 -5.78 -21.21
C LYS A 55 1.27 -5.02 -21.34
N ASN A 56 1.23 -3.70 -21.45
CA ASN A 56 2.40 -2.85 -21.44
C ASN A 56 2.86 -2.61 -19.99
N TYR A 57 3.50 -3.62 -19.40
CA TYR A 57 3.92 -3.57 -17.99
C TYR A 57 5.08 -2.63 -17.71
N ASN A 58 5.86 -2.28 -18.74
CA ASN A 58 6.96 -1.33 -18.59
C ASN A 58 6.42 0.08 -18.30
N ASP A 59 5.32 0.48 -18.93
CA ASP A 59 4.70 1.78 -18.66
C ASP A 59 3.72 1.70 -17.49
N ALA A 60 3.01 0.58 -17.32
CA ALA A 60 2.07 0.39 -16.21
C ALA A 60 2.77 0.48 -14.83
N ILE A 61 4.01 0.01 -14.72
CA ILE A 61 4.70 -0.03 -13.42
C ILE A 61 4.95 1.36 -12.82
N ILE A 62 5.04 2.40 -13.66
CA ILE A 62 5.30 3.78 -13.23
C ILE A 62 4.12 4.28 -12.39
N GLY A 63 2.91 4.29 -12.97
CA GLY A 63 1.70 4.70 -12.26
C GLY A 63 1.35 3.74 -11.12
N TRP A 64 1.56 2.43 -11.31
CA TRP A 64 1.30 1.45 -10.26
C TRP A 64 2.14 1.67 -9.01
N ARG A 65 3.46 1.93 -9.15
CA ARG A 65 4.34 2.20 -8.00
C ARG A 65 3.93 3.46 -7.26
N TRP A 66 3.52 4.48 -8.00
CA TRP A 66 3.01 5.70 -7.40
C TRP A 66 1.78 5.42 -6.54
N VAL A 67 0.78 4.71 -7.08
CA VAL A 67 -0.45 4.34 -6.35
C VAL A 67 -0.14 3.47 -5.13
N PHE A 68 0.72 2.47 -5.30
CA PHE A 68 1.13 1.55 -4.23
C PHE A 68 1.69 2.30 -3.01
N ASN A 69 2.55 3.30 -3.24
CA ASN A 69 3.19 4.06 -2.16
C ASN A 69 2.30 5.17 -1.57
N ASN A 70 1.46 5.81 -2.39
CA ASN A 70 0.79 7.05 -2.00
C ASN A 70 -0.69 6.86 -1.64
N CYS A 71 -1.38 5.91 -2.27
CA CYS A 71 -2.78 5.61 -1.98
C CYS A 71 -3.04 4.10 -1.88
N PRO A 72 -2.44 3.41 -0.89
CA PRO A 72 -2.51 1.95 -0.75
C PRO A 72 -3.93 1.41 -0.56
N LYS A 73 -4.84 2.21 0.02
CA LYS A 73 -6.26 1.86 0.23
C LYS A 73 -7.13 2.04 -1.02
N SER A 74 -6.60 2.57 -2.12
CA SER A 74 -7.38 2.94 -3.31
C SER A 74 -8.02 1.73 -4.00
N SER A 75 -7.34 0.59 -4.03
CA SER A 75 -7.80 -0.58 -4.78
C SER A 75 -7.14 -1.88 -4.34
N LYS A 76 -7.95 -2.87 -3.94
CA LYS A 76 -7.48 -4.25 -3.76
C LYS A 76 -6.96 -4.87 -5.07
N LYS A 77 -7.56 -4.50 -6.20
CA LYS A 77 -7.15 -4.99 -7.53
C LYS A 77 -5.75 -4.48 -7.92
N MET A 78 -5.37 -3.28 -7.46
CA MET A 78 -4.01 -2.76 -7.65
C MET A 78 -2.96 -3.74 -7.09
N TYR A 79 -3.17 -4.29 -5.89
CA TYR A 79 -2.25 -5.31 -5.34
C TYR A 79 -2.21 -6.59 -6.18
N ALA A 80 -3.36 -7.05 -6.70
CA ALA A 80 -3.41 -8.24 -7.56
C ALA A 80 -2.68 -8.02 -8.90
N ASP A 81 -2.86 -6.86 -9.52
CA ASP A 81 -2.17 -6.49 -10.75
C ASP A 81 -0.66 -6.35 -10.52
N GLY A 82 -0.26 -5.74 -9.39
CA GLY A 82 1.13 -5.65 -8.96
C GLY A 82 1.78 -7.02 -8.78
N ALA A 83 1.13 -7.93 -8.05
CA ALA A 83 1.63 -9.29 -7.87
C ALA A 83 1.82 -10.01 -9.22
N SER A 84 0.87 -9.85 -10.14
CA SER A 84 0.96 -10.38 -11.51
C SER A 84 2.16 -9.80 -12.28
N MET A 85 2.38 -8.48 -12.23
CA MET A 85 3.54 -7.83 -12.88
C MET A 85 4.87 -8.30 -12.28
N TYR A 86 5.02 -8.26 -10.96
CA TYR A 86 6.28 -8.63 -10.30
C TYR A 86 6.61 -10.11 -10.48
N LYS A 87 5.62 -11.01 -10.48
CA LYS A 87 5.82 -12.41 -10.88
C LYS A 87 6.37 -12.52 -12.30
N LYS A 88 5.85 -11.74 -13.26
CA LYS A 88 6.34 -11.73 -14.65
C LYS A 88 7.74 -11.15 -14.78
N PHE A 89 8.04 -10.08 -14.06
CA PHE A 89 9.38 -9.48 -14.04
C PHE A 89 10.39 -10.48 -13.46
N ALA A 90 10.10 -11.08 -12.30
CA ALA A 90 10.99 -12.05 -11.66
C ALA A 90 11.22 -13.32 -12.51
N LYS A 91 10.24 -13.74 -13.32
CA LYS A 91 10.41 -14.85 -14.27
C LYS A 91 11.34 -14.52 -15.44
N LYS A 92 11.37 -13.26 -15.89
CA LYS A 92 12.18 -12.81 -17.04
C LYS A 92 13.58 -12.37 -16.65
N GLU A 93 13.78 -11.93 -15.41
CA GLU A 93 15.06 -11.46 -14.91
C GLU A 93 16.07 -12.61 -14.77
N LYS A 94 17.29 -12.38 -15.27
CA LYS A 94 18.40 -13.34 -15.28
C LYS A 94 19.42 -13.02 -14.20
N ASP A 95 19.56 -11.73 -13.85
CA ASP A 95 20.44 -11.32 -12.77
C ASP A 95 19.86 -11.79 -11.42
N PRO A 96 20.60 -12.61 -10.64
CA PRO A 96 20.07 -13.20 -9.43
C PRO A 96 19.74 -12.16 -8.35
N ILE A 97 20.50 -11.06 -8.27
CA ILE A 97 20.31 -9.99 -7.29
C ILE A 97 19.04 -9.20 -7.64
N LYS A 98 18.90 -8.77 -8.89
CA LYS A 98 17.70 -8.05 -9.36
C LYS A 98 16.46 -8.92 -9.25
N LYS A 99 16.57 -10.21 -9.57
CA LYS A 99 15.49 -11.18 -9.38
C LYS A 99 15.08 -11.30 -7.92
N GLY A 100 16.05 -11.36 -7.01
CA GLY A 100 15.82 -11.32 -5.56
C GLY A 100 14.98 -10.09 -5.15
N ASN A 101 15.40 -8.90 -5.57
CA ASN A 101 14.70 -7.64 -5.25
C ASN A 101 13.25 -7.59 -5.78
N LEU A 102 13.01 -8.17 -6.97
CA LEU A 102 11.66 -8.28 -7.54
C LEU A 102 10.78 -9.23 -6.71
N ILE A 103 11.35 -10.34 -6.24
CA ILE A 103 10.65 -11.29 -5.37
C ILE A 103 10.36 -10.66 -4.01
N ASP A 104 11.30 -9.89 -3.45
CA ASP A 104 11.09 -9.20 -2.17
C ASP A 104 9.97 -8.18 -2.26
N THR A 105 9.94 -7.42 -3.36
CA THR A 105 8.83 -6.51 -3.61
C THR A 105 7.51 -7.26 -3.76
N LEU A 106 7.50 -8.42 -4.42
CA LEU A 106 6.31 -9.28 -4.49
C LEU A 106 5.82 -9.70 -3.11
N MET A 107 6.71 -9.98 -2.16
CA MET A 107 6.33 -10.30 -0.78
C MET A 107 5.73 -9.10 -0.06
N ILE A 108 6.31 -7.91 -0.22
CA ILE A 108 5.80 -6.65 0.36
C ILE A 108 4.40 -6.33 -0.21
N ILE A 109 4.15 -6.62 -1.49
CA ILE A 109 2.82 -6.45 -2.12
C ILE A 109 1.75 -7.26 -1.38
N TYR A 110 2.06 -8.50 -1.01
CA TYR A 110 1.13 -9.33 -0.25
C TYR A 110 0.92 -8.80 1.17
N ASP A 111 2.00 -8.40 1.84
CA ASP A 111 1.91 -7.87 3.22
C ASP A 111 1.08 -6.59 3.28
N GLN A 112 1.34 -5.63 2.39
CA GLN A 112 0.55 -4.42 2.33
C GLN A 112 -0.91 -4.67 1.94
N ARG A 113 -1.19 -5.68 1.10
CA ARG A 113 -2.58 -6.06 0.79
C ARG A 113 -3.29 -6.55 2.05
N ILE A 114 -2.62 -7.36 2.88
CA ILE A 114 -3.17 -7.84 4.15
C ILE A 114 -3.43 -6.64 5.07
N GLU A 115 -2.46 -5.75 5.22
CA GLU A 115 -2.57 -4.56 6.06
C GLU A 115 -3.75 -3.66 5.65
N ASN A 116 -3.94 -3.43 4.34
CA ASN A 116 -4.93 -2.48 3.85
C ASN A 116 -6.32 -3.07 3.59
N PHE A 117 -6.43 -4.39 3.35
CA PHE A 117 -7.67 -5.04 2.91
C PHE A 117 -7.99 -6.35 3.64
N GLY A 118 -7.14 -6.80 4.56
CA GLY A 118 -7.28 -8.08 5.25
C GLY A 118 -7.17 -9.27 4.29
N GLN A 119 -8.05 -10.26 4.48
CA GLN A 119 -8.00 -11.55 3.77
C GLN A 119 -6.69 -12.32 4.05
N GLU A 120 -6.17 -12.22 5.27
CA GLU A 120 -4.85 -12.70 5.66
C GLU A 120 -4.56 -14.13 5.20
N GLY A 121 -5.39 -15.11 5.58
CA GLY A 121 -5.15 -16.50 5.19
C GLY A 121 -5.04 -16.69 3.66
N PHE A 122 -5.97 -16.10 2.90
CA PHE A 122 -5.97 -16.20 1.44
C PHE A 122 -4.71 -15.55 0.82
N VAL A 123 -4.30 -14.41 1.35
CA VAL A 123 -3.12 -13.68 0.84
C VAL A 123 -1.82 -14.36 1.26
N LEU A 124 -1.75 -14.93 2.47
CA LEU A 124 -0.64 -15.77 2.90
C LEU A 124 -0.53 -17.03 2.03
N GLY A 125 -1.63 -17.67 1.65
CA GLY A 125 -1.61 -18.77 0.68
C GLY A 125 -0.93 -18.37 -0.64
N MET A 126 -1.33 -17.24 -1.23
CA MET A 126 -0.68 -16.71 -2.44
C MET A 126 0.79 -16.32 -2.24
N LYS A 127 1.15 -15.85 -1.04
CA LYS A 127 2.52 -15.50 -0.67
C LYS A 127 3.39 -16.76 -0.57
N GLY A 128 2.90 -17.80 0.09
CA GLY A 128 3.56 -19.11 0.20
C GLY A 128 3.77 -19.77 -1.16
N GLU A 129 2.73 -19.80 -2.00
CA GLU A 129 2.80 -20.27 -3.40
C GLU A 129 3.92 -19.55 -4.18
N ALA A 130 4.02 -18.23 -4.00
CA ALA A 130 5.07 -17.44 -4.64
C ALA A 130 6.47 -17.71 -4.07
N TYR A 131 6.62 -17.94 -2.77
CA TYR A 131 7.89 -18.38 -2.20
C TYR A 131 8.34 -19.71 -2.81
N MET A 132 7.47 -20.72 -2.86
CA MET A 132 7.80 -22.01 -3.47
C MET A 132 8.20 -21.86 -4.94
N GLN A 133 7.51 -20.97 -5.67
CA GLN A 133 7.80 -20.73 -7.08
C GLN A 133 9.18 -20.10 -7.32
N PHE A 134 9.62 -19.18 -6.45
CA PHE A 134 10.76 -18.30 -6.74
C PHE A 134 11.97 -18.48 -5.81
N ARG A 135 11.78 -18.97 -4.59
CA ARG A 135 12.82 -19.22 -3.59
C ARG A 135 12.86 -20.71 -3.24
N LYS A 136 13.57 -21.49 -4.05
CA LYS A 136 13.74 -22.93 -3.82
C LYS A 136 14.44 -23.27 -2.49
N GLU A 137 15.23 -22.35 -1.96
CA GLU A 137 15.91 -22.48 -0.67
C GLU A 137 15.06 -21.97 0.51
N GLY A 138 14.00 -21.19 0.23
CA GLY A 138 13.12 -20.62 1.25
C GLY A 138 11.94 -21.53 1.61
N VAL A 139 12.17 -22.85 1.65
CA VAL A 139 11.13 -23.85 1.90
C VAL A 139 10.55 -23.69 3.30
N ASP A 140 11.36 -23.35 4.29
CA ASP A 140 10.93 -23.14 5.66
C ASP A 140 10.03 -21.91 5.78
N GLU A 141 10.38 -20.80 5.13
CA GLU A 141 9.54 -19.60 5.08
C GLU A 141 8.24 -19.87 4.34
N ALA A 142 8.30 -20.57 3.20
CA ALA A 142 7.11 -20.97 2.47
C ALA A 142 6.19 -21.83 3.34
N TYR A 143 6.74 -22.84 4.02
CA TYR A 143 6.01 -23.71 4.92
C TYR A 143 5.37 -22.94 6.07
N LYS A 144 6.12 -22.04 6.73
CA LYS A 144 5.60 -21.21 7.82
C LYS A 144 4.43 -20.34 7.36
N VAL A 145 4.57 -19.69 6.21
CA VAL A 145 3.52 -18.84 5.62
C VAL A 145 2.29 -19.66 5.24
N LEU A 146 2.46 -20.83 4.60
CA LEU A 146 1.36 -21.72 4.22
C LEU A 146 0.66 -22.32 5.44
N LYS A 147 1.41 -22.70 6.48
CA LYS A 147 0.84 -23.19 7.74
C LYS A 147 -0.08 -22.15 8.37
N ASN A 148 0.33 -20.87 8.36
CA ASN A 148 -0.52 -19.79 8.86
C ASN A 148 -1.77 -19.59 8.00
N SER A 149 -1.65 -19.66 6.68
CA SER A 149 -2.80 -19.67 5.75
C SER A 149 -3.81 -20.76 6.11
N VAL A 150 -3.32 -22.01 6.27
CA VAL A 150 -4.14 -23.17 6.65
C VAL A 150 -4.80 -23.00 8.00
N SER A 151 -4.08 -22.48 9.00
CA SER A 151 -4.66 -22.26 10.33
C SER A 151 -5.82 -21.25 10.32
N LEU A 152 -5.79 -20.28 9.40
CA LEU A 152 -6.81 -19.23 9.31
C LEU A 152 -8.02 -19.63 8.44
N GLN A 153 -7.86 -20.57 7.50
CA GLN A 153 -8.89 -20.86 6.50
C GLN A 153 -9.28 -22.33 6.36
N GLY A 154 -8.55 -23.26 6.99
CA GLY A 154 -8.81 -24.70 6.86
C GLY A 154 -8.86 -25.12 5.40
N ASP A 155 -9.93 -25.82 5.01
CA ASP A 155 -10.09 -26.34 3.63
C ASP A 155 -10.31 -25.24 2.57
N LYS A 156 -10.57 -23.99 2.97
CA LYS A 156 -10.69 -22.84 2.06
C LYS A 156 -9.34 -22.20 1.74
N SER A 157 -8.27 -22.71 2.33
CA SER A 157 -6.92 -22.18 2.14
C SER A 157 -6.46 -22.39 0.72
N LYS A 158 -5.84 -21.35 0.15
CA LYS A 158 -5.22 -21.45 -1.15
C LYS A 158 -3.88 -22.18 -1.03
N ALA A 159 -3.72 -23.27 -1.78
CA ALA A 159 -2.48 -24.02 -1.96
C ALA A 159 -1.72 -23.56 -3.21
#